data_AF-A0A7W1EFE0-F1
#
_entry.id   AF-A0A7W1EFE0-F1
#
_cell.length_a   1.000
_cell.length_b   1.000
_cell.length_c   1.000
_cell.angle_alpha   90.00
_cell.angle_beta   90.00
_cell.angle_gamma   90.00
#
_symmetry.space_group_name_H-M   'P 1'
#
loop_
_entity.id
_entity.type
_entity.pdbx_description
1 polymer ?
#
loop_
_entity_poly.entity_id
_entity_poly.type
_entity_poly.pdbx_seq_one_letter_code
_entity_poly.pdbx_strand_id
1 'polypeptide(L)'
;MGSVVLLIVLSILLGLLTVVAIVFSIISFANRGKHKFTWLAIFVSAFIALCVCIYLAVSTTVDRVAGFAKDLPVTYSNDNGEDKGYNFADSLHSKQIEYLKLIEPENFKGKVPAQFYNYLGYQDYYRIPLKYPFALHCENVITNGILFNEEAVVSFNANDNGEKDCHIHNIIKFIFDENILVAEIVSSPGTKENDGYLIYHFGTGDREEIKNLADVEARLKQLNFTRPLKLLTCKEHYDLFKPE
;
A
#
# COMPACT_ATOMS: atom_id res chain seq x y z
N MET A 1 -22.01 0.89 -23.65
CA MET A 1 -20.71 0.69 -24.34
C MET A 1 -20.40 1.79 -25.36
N GLY A 2 -21.36 2.21 -26.21
CA GLY A 2 -21.13 3.18 -27.31
C GLY A 2 -20.49 4.53 -26.94
N SER A 3 -20.85 5.16 -25.82
CA SER A 3 -20.37 6.52 -25.49
C SER A 3 -18.87 6.61 -25.19
N VAL A 4 -18.24 5.55 -24.67
CA VAL A 4 -16.80 5.57 -24.33
C VAL A 4 -15.96 5.34 -25.58
N VAL A 5 -16.37 4.42 -26.45
CA VAL A 5 -15.74 4.22 -27.76
C VAL A 5 -15.81 5.50 -28.60
N LEU A 6 -16.94 6.21 -28.55
CA LEU A 6 -17.10 7.51 -29.20
C LEU A 6 -16.12 8.56 -28.65
N LEU A 7 -15.93 8.63 -27.33
CA LEU A 7 -14.99 9.57 -26.69
C LEU A 7 -13.53 9.24 -27.03
N ILE A 8 -13.17 7.96 -27.15
CA ILE A 8 -11.82 7.52 -27.56
C ILE A 8 -11.55 7.93 -29.01
N VAL A 9 -12.49 7.63 -29.92
CA VAL A 9 -12.37 8.02 -31.34
C VAL A 9 -12.31 9.54 -31.49
N LEU A 10 -13.13 10.28 -30.74
CA LEU A 10 -13.14 11.75 -30.74
C LEU A 10 -11.81 12.32 -30.22
N SER A 11 -11.22 11.71 -29.19
CA SER A 11 -9.92 12.13 -28.64
C SER A 11 -8.78 11.94 -29.66
N ILE A 12 -8.80 10.84 -30.42
CA ILE A 12 -7.82 10.59 -31.49
C ILE A 12 -7.96 11.63 -32.61
N LEU A 13 -9.20 11.94 -33.03
CA LEU A 13 -9.48 12.95 -34.05
C LEU A 13 -9.07 14.36 -33.60
N LEU A 14 -9.34 14.73 -32.34
CA LEU A 14 -8.91 16.01 -31.76
C LEU A 14 -7.39 16.10 -31.63
N GLY A 15 -6.71 15.00 -31.30
CA GLY A 15 -5.25 14.91 -31.29
C GLY A 15 -4.66 15.20 -32.66
N LEU A 16 -5.19 14.57 -33.72
CA LEU A 16 -4.76 14.81 -35.10
C LEU A 16 -5.00 16.27 -35.53
N LEU A 17 -6.17 16.83 -35.20
CA LEU A 17 -6.49 18.21 -35.52
C LEU A 17 -5.59 19.21 -34.77
N THR A 18 -5.22 18.89 -33.53
CA THR A 18 -4.27 19.69 -32.73
C THR A 18 -2.88 19.70 -33.37
N VAL A 19 -2.38 18.55 -33.83
CA VAL A 19 -1.09 18.47 -34.54
C VAL A 19 -1.10 19.28 -35.83
N VAL A 20 -2.17 19.16 -36.63
CA VAL A 20 -2.32 19.96 -37.87
C VAL A 20 -2.38 21.46 -37.55
N ALA A 21 -3.14 21.86 -36.54
CA ALA A 21 -3.25 23.26 -36.12
C ALA A 21 -1.91 23.83 -35.62
N ILE A 22 -1.07 23.04 -34.94
CA ILE A 22 0.29 23.44 -34.54
C ILE A 22 1.14 23.73 -35.78
N VAL A 23 1.18 22.80 -36.75
CA VAL A 23 2.01 22.95 -37.96
C VAL A 23 1.60 24.20 -38.75
N PHE A 24 0.30 24.39 -38.97
CA PHE A 24 -0.20 25.57 -39.69
C PHE A 24 0.00 26.88 -38.90
N SER A 25 -0.09 26.85 -37.57
CA SER A 25 0.24 28.01 -36.74
C SER A 25 1.70 28.42 -36.90
N ILE A 26 2.63 27.47 -36.85
CA ILE A 26 4.07 27.72 -37.02
C ILE A 26 4.34 28.31 -38.42
N ILE A 27 3.79 27.70 -39.48
CA ILE A 27 3.97 28.20 -40.87
C ILE A 27 3.37 29.60 -41.04
N SER A 28 2.17 29.85 -40.49
CA SER A 28 1.49 31.15 -40.61
C SER A 28 2.23 32.25 -39.86
N PHE A 29 2.83 31.95 -38.70
CA PHE A 29 3.67 32.89 -37.97
C PHE A 29 5.01 33.14 -38.68
N ALA A 30 5.65 32.10 -39.22
CA ALA A 30 6.89 32.22 -39.97
C ALA A 30 6.74 33.10 -41.23
N ASN A 31 5.62 32.96 -41.95
CA ASN A 31 5.35 33.68 -43.19
C ASN A 31 4.60 35.01 -43.01
N ARG A 32 4.45 35.51 -41.76
CA ARG A 32 3.63 36.69 -41.42
C ARG A 32 2.23 36.66 -42.07
N GLY A 33 1.62 35.48 -42.14
CA GLY A 33 0.33 35.27 -42.76
C GLY A 33 -0.77 36.11 -42.09
N LYS A 34 -1.73 36.58 -42.89
CA LYS A 34 -2.86 37.41 -42.41
C LYS A 34 -3.72 36.71 -41.35
N HIS A 35 -3.73 35.38 -41.33
CA HIS A 35 -4.57 34.55 -40.45
C HIS A 35 -3.82 33.88 -39.30
N LYS A 36 -2.63 34.38 -38.91
CA LYS A 36 -1.78 33.79 -37.86
C LYS A 36 -2.48 33.63 -36.50
N PHE A 37 -3.33 34.59 -36.12
CA PHE A 37 -4.10 34.52 -34.88
C PHE A 37 -5.30 33.57 -34.97
N THR A 38 -5.83 33.35 -36.17
CA THR A 38 -6.92 32.39 -36.40
C THR A 38 -6.43 30.96 -36.17
N TRP A 39 -5.27 30.58 -36.71
CA TRP A 39 -4.68 29.26 -36.50
C TRP A 39 -4.28 29.03 -35.04
N LEU A 40 -3.75 30.05 -34.37
CA LEU A 40 -3.43 29.99 -32.94
C LEU A 40 -4.69 29.78 -32.08
N ALA A 41 -5.77 30.49 -32.37
CA ALA A 41 -7.05 30.31 -31.67
C ALA A 41 -7.64 28.91 -31.90
N ILE A 42 -7.55 28.38 -33.12
CA ILE A 42 -7.96 27.00 -33.44
C ILE A 42 -7.14 26.00 -32.62
N PHE A 43 -5.82 26.17 -32.55
CA PHE A 43 -4.94 25.31 -31.74
C PHE A 43 -5.33 25.32 -30.25
N VAL A 44 -5.48 26.50 -29.65
CA VAL A 44 -5.83 26.63 -28.23
C VAL A 44 -7.20 26.02 -27.95
N SER A 45 -8.19 26.26 -28.81
CA SER A 45 -9.53 25.69 -28.67
C SER A 45 -9.55 24.16 -28.79
N ALA A 46 -8.80 23.60 -29.75
CA ALA A 46 -8.66 22.17 -29.93
C ALA A 46 -7.94 21.50 -28.74
N PHE A 47 -6.92 22.16 -28.19
CA PHE A 47 -6.19 21.66 -27.04
C PHE A 47 -7.06 21.60 -25.78
N ILE A 48 -7.84 22.65 -25.50
CA ILE A 48 -8.78 22.66 -24.37
C ILE A 48 -9.84 21.58 -24.55
N ALA A 49 -10.40 21.43 -25.75
CA ALA A 49 -11.38 20.39 -26.06
C ALA A 49 -10.79 18.98 -25.87
N LEU A 50 -9.53 18.77 -26.23
CA LEU A 50 -8.83 17.50 -26.02
C LEU A 50 -8.68 17.18 -24.53
N CYS A 51 -8.25 18.14 -23.70
CA CYS A 51 -8.13 17.95 -22.26
C CYS A 51 -9.48 17.58 -21.61
N VAL A 52 -10.57 18.26 -22.01
CA VAL A 52 -11.93 17.97 -21.51
C VAL A 52 -12.39 16.59 -21.96
N CYS A 53 -12.13 16.20 -23.21
CA CYS A 53 -12.46 14.87 -23.73
C CYS A 53 -11.72 13.76 -22.96
N ILE A 54 -10.43 13.93 -22.69
CA ILE A 54 -9.63 12.97 -21.92
C ILE A 54 -10.20 12.84 -20.50
N TYR A 55 -10.47 13.97 -19.83
CA TYR A 55 -11.04 13.96 -18.49
C TYR A 55 -12.39 13.22 -18.44
N LEU A 56 -13.30 13.52 -19.36
CA LEU A 56 -14.61 12.86 -19.44
C LEU A 56 -14.50 11.37 -19.80
N ALA A 57 -13.55 10.98 -20.65
CA ALA A 57 -13.30 9.59 -20.99
C ALA A 57 -12.80 8.80 -19.75
N VAL A 58 -11.88 9.39 -18.98
CA VAL A 58 -11.35 8.79 -17.75
C VAL A 58 -12.45 8.69 -16.69
N SER A 59 -13.17 9.79 -16.40
CA SER A 59 -14.22 9.79 -15.39
C SER A 59 -15.34 8.79 -15.73
N THR A 60 -15.79 8.77 -16.99
CA THR A 60 -16.83 7.81 -17.44
C THR A 60 -16.34 6.36 -17.39
N THR A 61 -15.04 6.13 -17.60
CA THR A 61 -14.46 4.78 -17.49
C THR A 61 -14.38 4.35 -16.03
N VAL A 62 -13.91 5.22 -15.14
CA VAL A 62 -13.85 4.97 -13.69
C VAL A 62 -15.26 4.76 -13.12
N ASP A 63 -16.24 5.59 -13.50
CA ASP A 63 -17.63 5.46 -13.05
C ASP A 63 -18.30 4.20 -13.59
N ARG A 64 -17.97 3.78 -14.82
CA ARG A 64 -18.46 2.50 -15.37
C ARG A 64 -17.82 1.31 -14.67
N VAL A 65 -16.52 1.35 -14.37
CA VAL A 65 -15.85 0.30 -13.59
C VAL A 65 -16.44 0.22 -12.18
N ALA A 66 -16.68 1.36 -11.53
CA ALA A 66 -17.35 1.45 -10.23
C ALA A 66 -18.82 0.99 -10.27
N GLY A 67 -19.51 1.22 -11.39
CA GLY A 67 -20.87 0.74 -11.64
C GLY A 67 -20.93 -0.76 -11.92
N PHE A 68 -19.99 -1.30 -12.71
CA PHE A 68 -19.82 -2.75 -12.91
C PHE A 68 -19.50 -3.46 -11.58
N ALA A 69 -18.71 -2.85 -10.70
CA ALA A 69 -18.47 -3.38 -9.36
C ALA A 69 -19.71 -3.38 -8.45
N LYS A 70 -20.72 -2.53 -8.74
CA LYS A 70 -21.98 -2.45 -7.97
C LYS A 70 -23.10 -3.33 -8.54
N ASP A 71 -23.12 -3.58 -9.85
CA ASP A 71 -24.20 -4.31 -10.54
C ASP A 71 -23.85 -5.77 -10.86
N LEU A 72 -22.65 -6.25 -10.50
CA LEU A 72 -22.39 -7.68 -10.44
C LEU A 72 -23.15 -8.26 -9.23
N PRO A 73 -24.15 -9.13 -9.40
CA PRO A 73 -24.54 -10.00 -8.30
C PRO A 73 -23.27 -10.80 -7.97
N VAL A 74 -22.75 -10.62 -6.76
CA VAL A 74 -21.72 -11.51 -6.18
C VAL A 74 -22.39 -12.88 -6.05
N THR A 75 -22.45 -13.57 -7.18
CA THR A 75 -22.75 -14.98 -7.23
C THR A 75 -21.42 -15.58 -6.84
N TYR A 76 -21.29 -15.94 -5.57
CA TYR A 76 -20.31 -16.93 -5.14
C TYR A 76 -20.56 -18.17 -6.00
N SER A 77 -19.85 -18.27 -7.12
CA SER A 77 -19.60 -19.56 -7.75
C SER A 77 -18.77 -20.34 -6.73
N ASN A 78 -19.49 -21.03 -5.86
CA ASN A 78 -19.03 -22.19 -5.12
C ASN A 78 -18.59 -23.22 -6.16
N ASP A 79 -17.37 -23.04 -6.67
CA ASP A 79 -16.64 -24.06 -7.40
C ASP A 79 -15.38 -24.35 -6.58
N ASN A 80 -15.60 -25.10 -5.50
CA ASN A 80 -14.68 -26.05 -4.83
C ASN A 80 -13.17 -25.82 -4.92
N GLY A 81 -12.72 -24.59 -4.71
CA GLY A 81 -11.35 -24.22 -4.40
C GLY A 81 -11.39 -23.09 -3.41
N GLU A 82 -11.66 -23.40 -2.14
CA GLU A 82 -11.64 -22.40 -1.08
C GLU A 82 -10.24 -21.75 -1.08
N ASP A 83 -10.16 -20.49 -1.52
CA ASP A 83 -9.04 -19.58 -1.29
C ASP A 83 -9.00 -19.27 0.21
N LYS A 84 -8.61 -20.28 0.99
CA LYS A 84 -8.32 -20.16 2.40
C LYS A 84 -6.94 -19.54 2.52
N GLY A 85 -6.89 -18.21 2.35
CA GLY A 85 -6.08 -17.43 3.29
C GLY A 85 -6.29 -18.00 4.69
N TYR A 86 -5.33 -17.87 5.60
CA TYR A 86 -5.56 -18.16 7.01
C TYR A 86 -6.55 -17.13 7.58
N ASN A 87 -7.77 -17.11 7.04
CA ASN A 87 -8.94 -16.39 7.46
C ASN A 87 -9.46 -17.19 8.63
N PHE A 88 -8.91 -16.90 9.79
CA PHE A 88 -9.56 -17.19 11.06
C PHE A 88 -10.72 -16.19 11.24
N ALA A 89 -11.58 -16.12 10.24
CA ALA A 89 -12.83 -15.39 10.32
C ALA A 89 -13.68 -16.14 11.35
N ASP A 90 -14.04 -15.41 12.41
CA ASP A 90 -15.08 -15.72 13.39
C ASP A 90 -14.70 -16.45 14.70
N SER A 91 -13.47 -16.92 14.92
CA SER A 91 -13.15 -17.63 16.19
C SER A 91 -11.88 -17.24 16.95
N LEU A 92 -11.10 -16.28 16.46
CA LEU A 92 -9.84 -15.91 17.10
C LEU A 92 -10.01 -14.85 18.20
N HIS A 93 -10.40 -15.30 19.40
CA HIS A 93 -10.14 -14.57 20.63
C HIS A 93 -8.71 -14.85 21.09
N SER A 94 -7.70 -14.31 20.39
CA SER A 94 -6.34 -14.32 20.92
C SER A 94 -6.08 -13.08 21.77
N LYS A 95 -5.38 -13.26 22.88
CA LYS A 95 -4.88 -12.14 23.72
C LYS A 95 -4.06 -11.15 22.89
N GLN A 96 -3.44 -11.61 21.81
CA GLN A 96 -2.68 -10.77 20.89
C GLN A 96 -3.59 -9.80 20.13
N ILE A 97 -4.74 -10.24 19.62
CA ILE A 97 -5.69 -9.34 18.95
C ILE A 97 -6.24 -8.30 19.93
N GLU A 98 -6.55 -8.69 21.16
CA GLU A 98 -6.98 -7.76 22.21
C GLU A 98 -5.92 -6.69 22.50
N TYR A 99 -4.65 -7.11 22.62
CA TYR A 99 -3.53 -6.19 22.78
C TYR A 99 -3.38 -5.24 21.60
N LEU A 100 -3.47 -5.72 20.36
CA LEU A 100 -3.35 -4.87 19.18
C LEU A 100 -4.46 -3.82 19.08
N LYS A 101 -5.68 -4.17 19.50
CA LYS A 101 -6.80 -3.21 19.59
C LYS A 101 -6.59 -2.16 20.68
N LEU A 102 -5.92 -2.52 21.78
CA LEU A 102 -5.62 -1.59 22.87
C LEU A 102 -4.65 -0.48 22.45
N ILE A 103 -3.67 -0.80 21.60
CA ILE A 103 -2.63 0.12 21.14
C ILE A 103 -2.94 0.80 19.79
N GLU A 104 -4.19 0.73 19.34
CA GLU A 104 -4.62 1.43 18.11
C GLU A 104 -4.29 2.92 18.19
N PRO A 105 -3.72 3.51 17.13
CA PRO A 105 -3.58 4.97 17.06
C PRO A 105 -4.94 5.67 17.25
N GLU A 106 -4.96 6.78 18.00
CA GLU A 106 -6.20 7.51 18.28
C GLU A 106 -6.94 7.98 17.02
N ASN A 107 -6.23 8.30 15.94
CA ASN A 107 -6.84 8.66 14.65
C ASN A 107 -7.57 7.49 13.95
N PHE A 108 -7.22 6.25 14.28
CA PHE A 108 -7.76 5.02 13.71
C PHE A 108 -8.63 4.20 14.67
N LYS A 109 -8.76 4.64 15.92
CA LYS A 109 -9.48 3.90 16.97
C LYS A 109 -10.89 3.52 16.55
N GLY A 110 -11.19 2.22 16.54
CA GLY A 110 -12.49 1.68 16.13
C GLY A 110 -12.81 1.79 14.62
N LYS A 111 -11.84 2.24 13.81
CA LYS A 111 -11.95 2.32 12.33
C LYS A 111 -11.04 1.32 11.63
N VAL A 112 -10.15 0.63 12.37
CA VAL A 112 -9.26 -0.38 11.80
C VAL A 112 -10.10 -1.53 11.23
N PRO A 113 -9.90 -1.93 9.96
CA PRO A 113 -10.61 -3.06 9.38
C PRO A 113 -10.36 -4.34 10.18
N ALA A 114 -11.39 -5.14 10.43
CA ALA A 114 -11.24 -6.42 11.13
C ALA A 114 -10.22 -7.34 10.44
N GLN A 115 -10.13 -7.25 9.11
CA GLN A 115 -9.16 -7.95 8.27
C GLN A 115 -7.70 -7.71 8.69
N PHE A 116 -7.37 -6.53 9.22
CA PHE A 116 -6.01 -6.24 9.69
C PHE A 116 -5.57 -7.21 10.78
N TYR A 117 -6.49 -7.66 11.64
CA TYR A 117 -6.18 -8.52 12.79
C TYR A 117 -6.26 -10.02 12.49
N ASN A 118 -7.13 -10.42 11.57
CA ASN A 118 -7.44 -11.83 11.35
C ASN A 118 -6.89 -12.40 10.03
N TYR A 119 -6.41 -11.55 9.11
CA TYR A 119 -5.75 -12.01 7.90
C TYR A 119 -4.24 -12.16 8.14
N LEU A 120 -3.80 -13.41 8.25
CA LEU A 120 -2.41 -13.76 8.53
C LEU A 120 -1.63 -14.22 7.28
N GLY A 121 -2.17 -13.98 6.08
CA GLY A 121 -1.57 -14.37 4.81
C GLY A 121 -2.19 -15.64 4.20
N TYR A 122 -1.60 -16.13 3.11
CA TYR A 122 -2.07 -17.26 2.32
C TYR A 122 -0.90 -18.06 1.70
N GLN A 123 -0.99 -19.39 1.77
CA GLN A 123 0.03 -20.32 1.25
C GLN A 123 1.43 -20.00 1.77
N ASP A 124 2.29 -19.50 0.89
CA ASP A 124 3.69 -19.17 1.14
C ASP A 124 3.88 -17.71 1.56
N TYR A 125 2.79 -16.94 1.67
CA TYR A 125 2.82 -15.58 2.16
C TYR A 125 2.25 -15.52 3.57
N TYR A 126 3.03 -14.97 4.50
CA TYR A 126 2.65 -14.83 5.90
C TYR A 126 2.66 -13.36 6.29
N ARG A 127 1.55 -12.91 6.87
CA ARG A 127 1.37 -11.56 7.37
C ARG A 127 1.25 -11.59 8.89
N ILE A 128 2.06 -10.77 9.54
CA ILE A 128 2.18 -10.70 11.00
C ILE A 128 1.76 -9.30 11.45
N PRO A 129 0.50 -9.12 11.92
CA PRO A 129 0.03 -7.82 12.38
C PRO A 129 0.84 -7.31 13.58
N LEU A 130 1.27 -6.06 13.50
CA LEU A 130 1.82 -5.30 14.63
C LEU A 130 0.79 -4.24 15.05
N LYS A 131 1.26 -3.07 15.47
CA LYS A 131 0.41 -1.89 15.66
C LYS A 131 -0.09 -1.37 14.31
N TYR A 132 -1.40 -1.13 14.15
CA TYR A 132 -1.94 -0.51 12.93
C TYR A 132 -1.25 0.84 12.62
N PRO A 133 -0.87 1.11 11.36
CA PRO A 133 -1.08 0.32 10.15
C PRO A 133 0.05 -0.66 9.80
N PHE A 134 0.95 -0.98 10.72
CA PHE A 134 2.16 -1.74 10.43
C PHE A 134 1.98 -3.24 10.57
N ALA A 135 2.56 -4.00 9.64
CA ALA A 135 2.66 -5.45 9.70
C ALA A 135 4.02 -5.91 9.16
N LEU A 136 4.46 -7.10 9.59
CA LEU A 136 5.57 -7.78 8.93
C LEU A 136 5.04 -8.74 7.88
N HIS A 137 5.70 -8.76 6.73
CA HIS A 137 5.46 -9.75 5.69
C HIS A 137 6.63 -10.72 5.63
N CYS A 138 6.34 -11.99 5.50
CA CYS A 138 7.32 -13.04 5.26
C CYS A 138 6.90 -13.85 4.03
N GLU A 139 7.83 -14.03 3.09
CA GLU A 139 7.62 -14.85 1.90
C GLU A 139 8.30 -16.21 2.04
N ASN A 140 7.64 -17.25 1.55
CA ASN A 140 7.99 -18.67 1.58
C ASN A 140 8.09 -19.29 2.98
N VAL A 141 8.63 -18.58 3.96
CA VAL A 141 8.90 -19.06 5.32
C VAL A 141 8.75 -17.95 6.36
N ILE A 142 8.21 -18.29 7.54
CA ILE A 142 8.02 -17.34 8.67
C ILE A 142 9.32 -17.10 9.44
N THR A 143 10.38 -16.64 8.76
CA THR A 143 11.70 -16.40 9.36
C THR A 143 12.25 -15.01 9.13
N ASN A 144 11.97 -14.40 7.97
CA ASN A 144 12.53 -13.10 7.60
C ASN A 144 11.39 -12.12 7.34
N GLY A 145 11.15 -11.22 8.28
CA GLY A 145 10.13 -10.18 8.19
C GLY A 145 10.62 -8.96 7.42
N ILE A 146 9.73 -8.40 6.61
CA ILE A 146 9.85 -7.07 5.99
C ILE A 146 8.75 -6.20 6.59
N LEU A 147 9.11 -5.00 7.07
CA LEU A 147 8.13 -4.07 7.64
C LEU A 147 7.40 -3.29 6.54
N PHE A 148 6.07 -3.39 6.56
CA PHE A 148 5.18 -2.62 5.69
C PHE A 148 4.26 -1.71 6.49
N ASN A 149 3.93 -0.56 5.89
CA ASN A 149 2.81 0.29 6.29
C ASN A 149 1.62 0.01 5.36
N GLU A 150 0.53 -0.44 5.95
CA GLU A 150 -0.68 -0.92 5.26
C GLU A 150 -1.86 0.07 5.38
N GLU A 151 -1.60 1.35 5.64
CA GLU A 151 -2.66 2.36 5.84
C GLU A 151 -3.56 2.50 4.60
N ALA A 152 -2.99 2.35 3.41
CA ALA A 152 -3.69 2.46 2.13
C ALA A 152 -4.27 1.14 1.61
N VAL A 153 -4.18 0.05 2.38
CA VAL A 153 -4.65 -1.29 2.00
C VAL A 153 -6.17 -1.34 1.97
N VAL A 154 -6.72 -1.65 0.79
CA VAL A 154 -8.17 -1.77 0.58
C VAL A 154 -8.67 -3.21 0.78
N SER A 155 -7.92 -4.21 0.30
CA SER A 155 -8.23 -5.65 0.47
C SER A 155 -6.98 -6.50 0.77
N PHE A 156 -6.86 -7.03 1.99
CA PHE A 156 -5.66 -7.75 2.45
C PHE A 156 -5.34 -9.05 1.69
N ASN A 157 -6.31 -9.61 0.97
CA ASN A 157 -6.15 -10.83 0.16
C ASN A 157 -5.81 -10.56 -1.32
N ALA A 158 -5.56 -9.31 -1.70
CA ALA A 158 -5.19 -8.93 -3.05
C ALA A 158 -3.67 -8.69 -3.13
N ASN A 159 -3.05 -9.10 -4.24
CA ASN A 159 -1.65 -8.75 -4.52
C ASN A 159 -1.53 -7.26 -4.89
N ASP A 160 -0.47 -6.61 -4.38
CA ASP A 160 -0.12 -5.21 -4.67
C ASP A 160 -1.27 -4.23 -4.41
N ASN A 161 -1.60 -4.06 -3.13
CA ASN A 161 -2.83 -3.42 -2.69
C ASN A 161 -2.55 -2.16 -1.84
N GLY A 162 -1.44 -1.48 -2.13
CA GLY A 162 -1.12 -0.17 -1.53
C GLY A 162 -0.27 -0.26 -0.26
N GLU A 163 0.26 -1.43 0.06
CA GLU A 163 1.30 -1.60 1.07
C GLU A 163 2.55 -0.80 0.71
N LYS A 164 3.14 -0.12 1.70
CA LYS A 164 4.36 0.67 1.53
C LYS A 164 5.49 0.05 2.32
N ASP A 165 6.54 -0.38 1.62
CA ASP A 165 7.77 -0.87 2.23
C ASP A 165 8.42 0.24 3.08
N CYS A 166 8.74 -0.06 4.34
CA CYS A 166 9.41 0.84 5.27
C CYS A 166 10.95 0.77 5.16
N HIS A 167 11.47 -0.02 4.22
CA HIS A 167 12.89 -0.30 3.98
C HIS A 167 13.61 -0.87 5.21
N ILE A 168 12.91 -1.71 5.96
CA ILE A 168 13.44 -2.49 7.08
C ILE A 168 13.21 -3.96 6.78
N HIS A 169 14.27 -4.63 6.35
CA HIS A 169 14.21 -6.00 5.85
C HIS A 169 14.91 -6.94 6.83
N ASN A 170 14.86 -8.25 6.55
CA ASN A 170 15.58 -9.28 7.30
C ASN A 170 15.35 -9.27 8.82
N ILE A 171 14.14 -8.91 9.27
CA ILE A 171 13.77 -8.95 10.69
C ILE A 171 13.62 -10.41 11.12
N ILE A 172 14.48 -10.88 12.01
CA ILE A 172 14.46 -12.27 12.51
C ILE A 172 13.77 -12.41 13.87
N LYS A 173 13.91 -11.40 14.73
CA LYS A 173 13.22 -11.30 16.02
C LYS A 173 12.80 -9.87 16.27
N PHE A 174 11.73 -9.67 17.01
CA PHE A 174 11.26 -8.34 17.32
C PHE A 174 10.41 -8.28 18.60
N ILE A 175 10.22 -7.05 19.08
CA ILE A 175 9.19 -6.68 20.05
C ILE A 175 8.74 -5.26 19.77
N PHE A 176 7.49 -4.93 20.11
CA PHE A 176 6.97 -3.59 19.90
C PHE A 176 5.96 -3.20 20.98
N ASP A 177 5.82 -1.90 21.19
CA ASP A 177 4.76 -1.28 21.96
C ASP A 177 3.94 -0.30 21.10
N GLU A 178 3.21 0.61 21.74
CA GLU A 178 2.41 1.62 21.04
C GLU A 178 3.25 2.61 20.21
N ASN A 179 4.54 2.80 20.47
CA ASN A 179 5.33 3.85 19.83
C ASN A 179 6.50 3.30 19.03
N ILE A 180 7.06 2.18 19.47
CA ILE A 180 8.37 1.70 19.01
C ILE A 180 8.31 0.23 18.63
N LEU A 181 9.00 -0.10 17.54
CA LEU A 181 9.43 -1.44 17.17
C LEU A 181 10.92 -1.59 17.44
N VAL A 182 11.30 -2.70 18.06
CA VAL A 182 12.68 -3.14 18.22
C VAL A 182 12.83 -4.43 17.43
N ALA A 183 13.76 -4.47 16.48
CA ALA A 183 14.02 -5.60 15.62
C ALA A 183 15.47 -6.04 15.71
N GLU A 184 15.73 -7.33 15.68
CA GLU A 184 17.03 -7.93 15.38
C GLU A 184 17.06 -8.20 13.86
N ILE A 185 18.06 -7.63 13.18
CA ILE A 185 18.21 -7.68 11.72
C ILE A 185 19.50 -8.40 11.39
N VAL A 186 19.43 -9.28 10.38
CA VAL A 186 20.60 -10.00 9.84
C VAL A 186 20.90 -9.50 8.44
N SER A 187 22.15 -9.20 8.18
CA SER A 187 22.64 -8.84 6.86
C SER A 187 22.40 -9.98 5.87
N SER A 188 21.58 -9.72 4.85
CA SER A 188 21.58 -10.58 3.65
C SER A 188 22.88 -10.37 2.86
N PRO A 189 23.50 -11.42 2.28
CA PRO A 189 24.71 -11.27 1.47
C PRO A 189 24.48 -10.26 0.33
N GLY A 190 25.24 -9.16 0.33
CA GLY A 190 25.14 -8.09 -0.68
C GLY A 190 24.23 -6.91 -0.29
N THR A 191 23.59 -6.93 0.87
CA THR A 191 22.86 -5.77 1.42
C THR A 191 23.77 -4.91 2.31
N LYS A 192 23.43 -3.62 2.46
CA LYS A 192 24.15 -2.67 3.33
C LYS A 192 23.73 -2.75 4.80
N GLU A 193 22.72 -3.55 5.13
CA GLU A 193 22.29 -3.73 6.52
C GLU A 193 23.43 -4.39 7.30
N ASN A 194 23.72 -3.93 8.51
CA ASN A 194 24.68 -4.56 9.41
C ASN A 194 23.92 -5.46 10.39
N ASP A 195 24.45 -6.66 10.65
CA ASP A 195 23.98 -7.49 11.76
C ASP A 195 23.88 -6.66 13.05
N GLY A 196 22.70 -6.71 13.69
CA GLY A 196 22.46 -5.94 14.90
C GLY A 196 20.98 -5.75 15.20
N TYR A 197 20.69 -4.61 15.83
CA TYR A 197 19.36 -4.22 16.27
C TYR A 197 18.95 -2.91 15.63
N LEU A 198 17.65 -2.75 15.40
CA LEU A 198 17.04 -1.54 14.89
C LEU A 198 15.90 -1.13 15.82
N ILE A 199 15.88 0.15 16.16
CA ILE A 199 14.74 0.80 16.83
C ILE A 199 14.02 1.64 15.76
N TYR A 200 12.75 1.37 15.54
CA TYR A 200 11.89 2.09 14.61
C TYR A 200 10.77 2.80 15.36
N HIS A 201 10.57 4.08 15.05
CA HIS A 201 9.53 4.92 15.65
C HIS A 201 8.31 4.96 14.74
N PHE A 202 7.20 4.32 15.15
CA PHE A 202 5.98 4.23 14.33
C PHE A 202 5.39 5.59 13.95
N GLY A 203 5.56 6.60 14.80
CA GLY A 203 4.98 7.93 14.60
C GLY A 203 5.74 8.81 13.59
N THR A 204 7.07 8.67 13.51
CA THR A 204 7.92 9.52 12.66
C THR A 204 8.50 8.78 11.47
N GLY A 205 8.59 7.45 11.55
CA GLY A 205 9.33 6.63 10.59
C GLY A 205 10.84 6.67 10.79
N ASP A 206 11.33 7.34 11.84
CA ASP A 206 12.76 7.40 12.15
C ASP A 206 13.28 6.03 12.59
N ARG A 207 14.54 5.75 12.28
CA ARG A 207 15.21 4.51 12.64
C ARG A 207 16.60 4.74 13.22
N GLU A 208 16.95 3.93 14.22
CA GLU A 208 18.24 3.94 14.89
C GLU A 208 18.84 2.53 14.82
N GLU A 209 20.03 2.40 14.24
CA GLU A 209 20.77 1.13 14.18
C GLU A 209 21.73 1.03 15.37
N ILE A 210 21.67 -0.09 16.09
CA ILE A 210 22.44 -0.35 17.31
C ILE A 210 23.03 -1.75 17.25
N LYS A 211 24.32 -1.90 17.55
CA LYS A 211 25.02 -3.19 17.37
C LYS A 211 24.74 -4.23 18.45
N ASN A 212 24.45 -3.80 19.68
CA ASN A 212 24.37 -4.70 20.82
C ASN A 212 23.09 -4.46 21.64
N LEU A 213 22.63 -5.52 22.30
CA LEU A 213 21.38 -5.51 23.05
C LEU A 213 21.43 -4.62 24.31
N ALA A 214 22.61 -4.43 24.91
CA ALA A 214 22.77 -3.60 26.09
C ALA A 214 22.52 -2.11 25.80
N ASP A 215 23.02 -1.63 24.67
CA ASP A 215 22.80 -0.26 24.20
C ASP A 215 21.34 -0.06 23.77
N VAL A 216 20.70 -1.09 23.20
CA VAL A 216 19.25 -1.09 22.92
C VAL A 216 18.49 -0.91 24.23
N GLU A 217 18.79 -1.70 25.26
CA GLU A 217 18.10 -1.60 26.55
C GLU A 217 18.28 -0.22 27.20
N ALA A 218 19.49 0.35 27.14
CA ALA A 218 19.76 1.69 27.63
C ALA A 218 18.96 2.75 26.85
N ARG A 219 18.86 2.60 25.53
CA ARG A 219 18.11 3.50 24.66
C ARG A 219 16.60 3.41 24.90
N LEU A 220 16.06 2.21 25.05
CA LEU A 220 14.64 1.98 25.33
C LEU A 220 14.19 2.58 26.66
N LYS A 221 15.08 2.60 27.67
CA LYS A 221 14.82 3.31 28.94
C LYS A 221 14.65 4.81 28.74
N GLN A 222 15.44 5.43 27.86
CA GLN A 222 15.31 6.86 27.54
C GLN A 222 14.03 7.17 26.74
N LEU A 223 13.58 6.19 25.94
CA LEU A 223 12.39 6.30 25.09
C LEU A 223 11.09 5.90 25.81
N ASN A 224 11.15 5.55 27.11
CA ASN A 224 10.02 5.07 27.91
C ASN A 224 9.30 3.85 27.30
N PHE A 225 10.05 2.93 26.71
CA PHE A 225 9.51 1.69 26.17
C PHE A 225 8.82 0.88 27.28
N THR A 226 7.60 0.44 27.01
CA THR A 226 6.70 -0.06 28.07
C THR A 226 6.74 -1.56 28.29
N ARG A 227 7.41 -2.32 27.42
CA ARG A 227 7.42 -3.78 27.46
C ARG A 227 8.77 -4.35 27.92
N PRO A 228 8.76 -5.54 28.57
CA PRO A 228 10.00 -6.28 28.82
C PRO A 228 10.70 -6.60 27.50
N LEU A 229 12.02 -6.42 27.43
CA LEU A 229 12.82 -6.72 26.24
C LEU A 229 12.97 -8.24 26.04
N LYS A 230 11.90 -8.86 25.53
CA LYS A 230 11.84 -10.27 25.13
C LYS A 230 11.49 -10.34 23.65
N LEU A 231 12.51 -10.34 22.81
CA LEU A 231 12.35 -10.46 21.36
C LEU A 231 11.78 -11.83 21.01
N LEU A 232 10.74 -11.84 20.17
CA LEU A 232 10.12 -13.04 19.63
C LEU A 232 10.51 -13.18 18.17
N THR A 233 10.75 -14.40 17.72
CA THR A 233 10.86 -14.70 16.29
C THR A 233 9.55 -14.40 15.57
N CYS A 234 9.61 -14.18 14.25
CA CYS A 234 8.43 -14.08 13.40
C CYS A 234 7.46 -15.25 13.63
N LYS A 235 7.99 -16.47 13.77
CA LYS A 235 7.20 -17.66 14.04
C LYS A 235 6.52 -17.64 15.40
N GLU A 236 7.25 -17.33 16.47
CA GLU A 236 6.69 -17.26 17.83
C GLU A 236 5.58 -16.22 17.93
N HIS A 237 5.77 -15.04 17.32
CA HIS A 237 4.74 -13.99 17.33
C HIS A 237 3.53 -14.37 16.48
N TYR A 238 3.73 -15.00 15.31
CA TYR A 238 2.64 -15.52 14.49
C TYR A 238 1.78 -16.54 15.26
N ASP A 239 2.42 -17.40 16.05
CA ASP A 239 1.72 -18.43 16.83
C ASP A 239 0.87 -17.84 17.98
N LEU A 240 1.10 -16.57 18.39
CA LEU A 240 0.21 -15.85 19.34
C LEU A 240 -1.18 -15.55 18.77
N PHE A 241 -1.35 -15.62 17.44
CA PHE A 241 -2.64 -15.50 16.77
C PHE A 241 -3.31 -16.84 16.55
N LYS A 242 -2.86 -17.93 17.20
CA LYS A 242 -3.60 -19.19 17.18
C LYS A 242 -4.53 -19.26 18.40
N PRO A 243 -5.71 -19.88 18.28
CA PRO A 243 -6.56 -20.12 19.45
C PRO A 243 -5.85 -21.08 20.42
N GLU A 244 -5.99 -20.84 21.73
CA GLU A 244 -5.50 -21.73 22.81
C GLU A 244 -6.27 -23.06 22.83
#